data_AF-A0A8J7H8A7-F1
#
_entry.id   AF-A0A8J7H8A7-F1
#
_cell.length_a   1.000
_cell.length_b   1.000
_cell.length_c   1.000
_cell.angle_alpha   90.00
_cell.angle_beta   90.00
_cell.angle_gamma   90.00
#
_symmetry.space_group_name_H-M   'P 1'
#
loop_
_entity.id
_entity.type
_entity.pdbx_description
1 polymer ?
#
loop_
_entity_poly.entity_id
_entity_poly.type
_entity_poly.pdbx_seq_one_letter_code
_entity_poly.pdbx_strand_id
1 'polypeptide(L)'
;MMLSDANNDRLADGNGDYNGTTLTLSRAADDQLGFAQGSDLQLIDGQVMKGDTAIATFSQSAGTLTITFLAGASKADANAVLHQITYSNTGADTNGTLVKLALRANDGKADSQTVTLDVLITNNTAPTLDATTIGNKTYDTHGTVVNPFSNTTISAGDIGQSIIELTLTIEGVDNTANEFIVIAGTRIDLASDGSGQAGDYHYTYTRNYETGTLTISHEVGVTAAAAQTLVNGIAYVNDTEQATTGTHTITLTSLRDNGGTEGEGNDTGDLAISATIALAINNAPGWQNTITNPDATLYYNNGTLSGYGEYVTAIAVSEDGKTLLVSGSDGANAGGNSTLRIYSRDSTTGELTLVQTFIQGEGDNPDTAAMEANGLGGITTMTMHGNDLYVAGHSGDATTY
;
A
#
# COMPACT_ATOMS: atom_id res chain seq x y z
N MET A 1 40.06 -9.12 -23.45
CA MET A 1 41.16 -9.13 -24.45
C MET A 1 41.90 -10.45 -24.35
N MET A 2 42.56 -10.92 -25.43
CA MET A 2 43.47 -12.07 -25.37
C MET A 2 44.86 -11.73 -25.90
N LEU A 3 45.89 -12.25 -25.25
CA LEU A 3 47.27 -12.26 -25.72
C LEU A 3 47.51 -13.50 -26.58
N SER A 4 48.16 -13.30 -27.72
CA SER A 4 48.62 -14.37 -28.60
C SER A 4 49.90 -13.94 -29.31
N ASP A 5 50.85 -14.85 -29.47
CA ASP A 5 52.00 -14.69 -30.35
C ASP A 5 52.22 -15.95 -31.17
N ALA A 6 52.39 -15.82 -32.49
CA ALA A 6 52.42 -16.97 -33.40
C ALA A 6 53.65 -17.88 -33.17
N ASN A 7 54.76 -17.35 -32.65
CA ASN A 7 55.95 -18.14 -32.36
C ASN A 7 55.79 -18.83 -31.01
N ASN A 8 55.46 -18.08 -29.97
CA ASN A 8 55.29 -18.59 -28.61
C ASN A 8 54.15 -19.60 -28.52
N ASP A 9 53.03 -19.37 -29.22
CA ASP A 9 51.88 -20.27 -29.27
C ASP A 9 52.21 -21.66 -29.85
N ARG A 10 53.25 -21.77 -30.70
CA ARG A 10 53.66 -23.05 -31.30
C ARG A 10 54.58 -23.87 -30.40
N LEU A 11 55.13 -23.27 -29.35
CA LEU A 11 55.99 -23.96 -28.39
C LEU A 11 55.17 -24.91 -27.50
N ALA A 12 55.86 -25.81 -26.79
CA ALA A 12 55.27 -26.78 -25.87
C ALA A 12 54.07 -27.54 -26.46
N ASP A 13 54.27 -28.15 -27.63
CA ASP A 13 53.25 -28.93 -28.37
C ASP A 13 51.94 -28.15 -28.64
N GLY A 14 52.05 -26.82 -28.81
CA GLY A 14 50.92 -25.94 -29.11
C GLY A 14 50.19 -25.40 -27.88
N ASN A 15 50.64 -25.74 -26.66
CA ASN A 15 50.13 -25.13 -25.43
C ASN A 15 50.68 -23.70 -25.21
N GLY A 16 51.76 -23.39 -25.92
CA GLY A 16 52.51 -22.15 -25.83
C GLY A 16 53.52 -22.13 -24.69
N ASP A 17 54.59 -21.35 -24.89
CA ASP A 17 55.56 -21.02 -23.84
C ASP A 17 55.90 -19.53 -23.96
N TYR A 18 55.48 -18.77 -22.94
CA TYR A 18 55.60 -17.32 -22.91
C TYR A 18 56.82 -16.86 -22.13
N ASN A 19 57.73 -17.76 -21.74
CA ASN A 19 58.95 -17.43 -21.01
C ASN A 19 59.70 -16.21 -21.59
N GLY A 20 59.94 -15.20 -20.75
CA GLY A 20 60.62 -13.96 -21.14
C GLY A 20 59.74 -12.95 -21.89
N THR A 21 58.50 -13.31 -22.25
CA THR A 21 57.53 -12.35 -22.78
C THR A 21 57.17 -11.35 -21.69
N THR A 22 57.19 -10.07 -22.03
CA THR A 22 56.76 -9.00 -21.13
C THR A 22 55.44 -8.39 -21.57
N LEU A 23 54.61 -8.02 -20.59
CA LEU A 23 53.47 -7.15 -20.75
C LEU A 23 53.76 -5.86 -20.01
N THR A 24 53.64 -4.72 -20.69
CA THR A 24 53.74 -3.40 -20.07
C THR A 24 52.40 -2.69 -20.16
N LEU A 25 51.93 -2.22 -19.01
CA LEU A 25 50.76 -1.35 -18.90
C LEU A 25 51.22 -0.04 -18.27
N SER A 26 51.26 1.02 -19.07
CA SER A 26 51.76 2.32 -18.64
C SER A 26 50.66 3.35 -18.50
N ARG A 27 50.76 4.16 -17.44
CA ARG A 27 50.02 5.39 -17.20
C ARG A 27 51.00 6.53 -16.91
N ALA A 28 50.64 7.75 -17.29
CA ALA A 28 51.46 8.96 -17.09
C ALA A 28 51.47 9.53 -15.64
N ALA A 29 50.78 8.92 -14.67
CA ALA A 29 50.65 9.41 -13.28
C ALA A 29 50.83 8.28 -12.25
N ASP A 30 50.98 8.63 -10.96
CA ASP A 30 51.25 7.76 -9.78
C ASP A 30 50.09 6.81 -9.39
N ASP A 31 49.24 6.42 -10.34
CA ASP A 31 48.13 5.52 -10.10
C ASP A 31 48.59 4.09 -9.84
N GLN A 32 47.76 3.36 -9.11
CA GLN A 32 48.07 2.00 -8.71
C GLN A 32 47.56 1.00 -9.75
N LEU A 33 48.45 0.08 -10.14
CA LEU A 33 48.11 -1.09 -10.94
C LEU A 33 48.29 -2.30 -10.04
N GLY A 34 47.20 -3.03 -9.81
CA GLY A 34 47.16 -4.13 -8.86
C GLY A 34 46.93 -5.48 -9.53
N PHE A 35 46.78 -6.49 -8.69
CA PHE A 35 46.48 -7.87 -9.09
C PHE A 35 45.31 -8.40 -8.26
N ALA A 36 44.21 -8.75 -8.92
CA ALA A 36 43.09 -9.44 -8.32
C ALA A 36 43.43 -10.92 -8.10
N GLN A 37 43.42 -11.38 -6.85
CA GLN A 37 43.59 -12.80 -6.55
C GLN A 37 42.34 -13.59 -6.98
N GLY A 38 42.54 -14.80 -7.50
CA GLY A 38 41.47 -15.65 -8.00
C GLY A 38 41.90 -16.43 -9.22
N SER A 39 41.03 -17.33 -9.71
CA SER A 39 41.36 -18.22 -10.84
C SER A 39 42.65 -19.02 -10.62
N ASP A 40 42.85 -19.48 -9.38
CA ASP A 40 44.06 -20.18 -8.89
C ASP A 40 45.36 -19.35 -8.94
N LEU A 41 45.25 -18.02 -9.12
CA LEU A 41 46.38 -17.10 -9.16
C LEU A 41 46.47 -16.22 -7.90
N GLN A 42 47.69 -16.04 -7.40
CA GLN A 42 48.00 -15.17 -6.27
C GLN A 42 49.25 -14.33 -6.56
N LEU A 43 49.29 -13.10 -6.06
CA LEU A 43 50.49 -12.26 -6.10
C LEU A 43 51.18 -12.34 -4.73
N ILE A 44 52.41 -12.88 -4.70
CA ILE A 44 53.23 -13.04 -3.49
C ILE A 44 54.61 -12.49 -3.78
N ASP A 45 55.07 -11.51 -2.99
CA ASP A 45 56.41 -10.92 -3.06
C ASP A 45 56.87 -10.52 -4.49
N GLY A 46 55.94 -9.98 -5.30
CA GLY A 46 56.22 -9.57 -6.69
C GLY A 46 56.25 -10.71 -7.70
N GLN A 47 55.79 -11.91 -7.33
CA GLN A 47 55.62 -13.06 -8.22
C GLN A 47 54.15 -13.47 -8.31
N VAL A 48 53.68 -13.74 -9.52
CA VAL A 48 52.37 -14.35 -9.75
C VAL A 48 52.53 -15.86 -9.65
N MET A 49 51.87 -16.43 -8.66
CA MET A 49 51.87 -17.85 -8.31
C MET A 49 50.61 -18.52 -8.86
N LYS A 50 50.76 -19.72 -9.43
CA LYS A 50 49.68 -20.64 -9.76
C LYS A 50 49.87 -21.91 -8.93
N GLY A 51 49.04 -22.08 -7.90
CA GLY A 51 49.37 -23.01 -6.82
C GLY A 51 50.76 -22.67 -6.25
N ASP A 52 51.67 -23.65 -6.19
CA ASP A 52 53.02 -23.46 -5.66
C ASP A 52 54.05 -23.01 -6.71
N THR A 53 53.65 -22.78 -7.96
CA THR A 53 54.56 -22.46 -9.06
C THR A 53 54.51 -20.98 -9.44
N ALA A 54 55.65 -20.31 -9.42
CA ALA A 54 55.77 -18.95 -9.96
C ALA A 54 55.72 -18.97 -11.49
N ILE A 55 54.75 -18.26 -12.09
CA ILE A 55 54.52 -18.21 -13.54
C ILE A 55 54.82 -16.84 -14.16
N ALA A 56 54.89 -15.77 -13.35
CA ALA A 56 55.31 -14.46 -13.82
C ALA A 56 55.91 -13.63 -12.68
N THR A 57 56.69 -12.60 -13.00
CA THR A 57 57.01 -11.51 -12.08
C THR A 57 56.05 -10.35 -12.32
N PHE A 58 55.69 -9.62 -11.27
CA PHE A 58 54.82 -8.45 -11.29
C PHE A 58 55.55 -7.29 -10.63
N SER A 59 55.92 -6.28 -11.41
CA SER A 59 56.71 -5.14 -10.92
C SER A 59 56.14 -3.84 -11.44
N GLN A 60 55.88 -2.89 -10.54
CA GLN A 60 55.45 -1.55 -10.90
C GLN A 60 56.57 -0.55 -10.60
N SER A 61 56.89 0.31 -11.57
CA SER A 61 57.86 1.39 -11.39
C SER A 61 57.49 2.58 -12.26
N ALA A 62 57.52 3.80 -11.68
CA ALA A 62 57.27 5.06 -12.38
C ALA A 62 56.01 5.04 -13.29
N GLY A 63 54.87 4.59 -12.74
CA GLY A 63 53.60 4.53 -13.48
C GLY A 63 53.47 3.43 -14.53
N THR A 64 54.46 2.53 -14.64
CA THR A 64 54.43 1.39 -15.56
C THR A 64 54.44 0.08 -14.80
N LEU A 65 53.40 -0.73 -14.98
CA LEU A 65 53.39 -2.14 -14.59
C LEU A 65 54.12 -2.94 -15.68
N THR A 66 55.09 -3.75 -15.28
CA THR A 66 55.75 -4.75 -16.11
C THR A 66 55.49 -6.13 -15.52
N ILE A 67 54.89 -7.00 -16.33
CA ILE A 67 54.75 -8.41 -16.04
C ILE A 67 55.70 -9.17 -16.95
N THR A 68 56.55 -10.04 -16.40
CA THR A 68 57.45 -10.89 -17.19
C THR A 68 57.08 -12.34 -16.93
N PHE A 69 56.67 -13.06 -17.96
CA PHE A 69 56.32 -14.48 -17.84
C PHE A 69 57.57 -15.32 -17.63
N LEU A 70 57.49 -16.29 -16.72
CA LEU A 70 58.56 -17.20 -16.36
C LEU A 70 58.48 -18.49 -17.19
N ALA A 71 59.53 -19.30 -17.13
CA ALA A 71 59.60 -20.57 -17.83
C ALA A 71 58.40 -21.48 -17.51
N GLY A 72 57.74 -22.00 -18.54
CA GLY A 72 56.60 -22.90 -18.39
C GLY A 72 55.23 -22.21 -18.31
N ALA A 73 55.18 -20.87 -18.36
CA ALA A 73 53.92 -20.14 -18.50
C ALA A 73 53.30 -20.41 -19.87
N SER A 74 52.14 -21.08 -19.89
CA SER A 74 51.42 -21.37 -21.12
C SER A 74 50.68 -20.14 -21.67
N LYS A 75 50.13 -20.25 -22.89
CA LYS A 75 49.22 -19.23 -23.43
C LYS A 75 48.03 -18.97 -22.49
N ALA A 76 47.48 -20.04 -21.93
CA ALA A 76 46.35 -19.95 -21.01
C ALA A 76 46.73 -19.21 -19.72
N ASP A 77 47.92 -19.50 -19.17
CA ASP A 77 48.43 -18.82 -17.98
C ASP A 77 48.65 -17.34 -18.25
N ALA A 78 49.27 -16.99 -19.39
CA ALA A 78 49.52 -15.60 -19.75
C ALA A 78 48.23 -14.77 -19.86
N ASN A 79 47.19 -15.36 -20.45
CA ASN A 79 45.87 -14.73 -20.54
C ASN A 79 45.17 -14.64 -19.18
N ALA A 80 45.25 -15.69 -18.35
CA ALA A 80 44.69 -15.66 -17.01
C ALA A 80 45.32 -14.55 -16.15
N VAL A 81 46.65 -14.37 -16.21
CA VAL A 81 47.35 -13.28 -15.54
C VAL A 81 46.90 -11.90 -16.06
N LEU A 82 46.76 -11.74 -17.39
CA LEU A 82 46.29 -10.50 -18.00
C LEU A 82 44.90 -10.09 -17.48
N HIS A 83 44.00 -11.05 -17.25
CA HIS A 83 42.64 -10.79 -16.76
C HIS A 83 42.57 -10.41 -15.28
N GLN A 84 43.64 -10.59 -14.52
CA GLN A 84 43.71 -10.23 -13.10
C GLN A 84 44.30 -8.84 -12.84
N ILE A 85 44.74 -8.12 -13.86
CA ILE A 85 45.30 -6.77 -13.66
C ILE A 85 44.18 -5.81 -13.27
N THR A 86 44.34 -5.13 -12.13
CA THR A 86 43.42 -4.09 -11.66
C THR A 86 44.04 -2.71 -11.82
N TYR A 87 43.18 -1.70 -11.91
CA TYR A 87 43.57 -0.30 -11.99
C TYR A 87 42.81 0.48 -10.92
N SER A 88 43.52 1.32 -10.16
CA SER A 88 42.94 2.24 -9.19
C SER A 88 43.47 3.65 -9.43
N ASN A 89 42.55 4.59 -9.56
CA ASN A 89 42.89 6.01 -9.59
C ASN A 89 43.27 6.47 -8.18
N THR A 90 44.54 6.79 -7.98
CA THR A 90 45.05 7.41 -6.74
C THR A 90 45.66 8.80 -7.01
N GLY A 91 45.57 9.26 -8.25
CA GLY A 91 46.05 10.56 -8.71
C GLY A 91 45.00 11.66 -8.54
N ALA A 92 45.29 12.81 -9.15
CA ALA A 92 44.42 13.98 -9.12
C ALA A 92 43.33 13.97 -10.21
N ASP A 93 43.19 12.89 -10.96
CA ASP A 93 42.23 12.80 -12.06
C ASP A 93 40.79 12.84 -11.50
N THR A 94 40.05 13.87 -11.85
CA THR A 94 38.71 14.14 -11.32
C THR A 94 37.62 13.43 -12.12
N ASN A 95 36.40 13.43 -11.58
CA ASN A 95 35.20 12.96 -12.27
C ASN A 95 35.10 13.48 -13.72
N GLY A 96 34.71 12.62 -14.64
CA GLY A 96 34.62 12.88 -16.08
C GLY A 96 35.95 12.75 -16.84
N THR A 97 37.07 12.46 -16.16
CA THR A 97 38.37 12.29 -16.82
C THR A 97 38.44 10.95 -17.54
N LEU A 98 38.72 10.98 -18.84
CA LEU A 98 39.03 9.79 -19.62
C LEU A 98 40.53 9.49 -19.50
N VAL A 99 40.82 8.52 -18.65
CA VAL A 99 42.14 7.91 -18.48
C VAL A 99 42.45 7.03 -19.67
N LYS A 100 43.70 7.07 -20.14
CA LYS A 100 44.19 6.18 -21.20
C LYS A 100 45.36 5.35 -20.70
N LEU A 101 45.16 4.05 -20.59
CA LEU A 101 46.22 3.11 -20.28
C LEU A 101 46.79 2.55 -21.58
N ALA A 102 48.11 2.53 -21.71
CA ALA A 102 48.77 1.97 -22.89
C ALA A 102 49.30 0.57 -22.56
N LEU A 103 48.70 -0.45 -23.17
CA LEU A 103 49.10 -1.85 -23.05
C LEU A 103 49.97 -2.26 -24.23
N ARG A 104 51.07 -2.95 -23.97
CA ARG A 104 51.99 -3.47 -24.99
C ARG A 104 52.58 -4.80 -24.54
N ALA A 105 52.83 -5.69 -25.49
CA ALA A 105 53.54 -6.95 -25.27
C ALA A 105 54.90 -6.93 -25.99
N ASN A 106 55.89 -7.64 -25.45
CA ASN A 106 57.16 -7.88 -26.13
C ASN A 106 57.57 -9.35 -25.91
N ASP A 107 57.79 -10.10 -26.99
CA ASP A 107 58.12 -11.53 -26.96
C ASP A 107 59.64 -11.80 -26.72
N GLY A 108 60.39 -10.79 -26.31
CA GLY A 108 61.85 -10.79 -26.21
C GLY A 108 62.57 -10.43 -27.53
N LYS A 109 61.84 -10.21 -28.62
CA LYS A 109 62.39 -9.85 -29.94
C LYS A 109 61.73 -8.62 -30.53
N ALA A 110 60.40 -8.58 -30.51
CA ALA A 110 59.59 -7.57 -31.14
C ALA A 110 58.51 -7.10 -30.18
N ASP A 111 58.20 -5.83 -30.30
CA ASP A 111 57.07 -5.24 -29.60
C ASP A 111 55.78 -5.39 -30.41
N SER A 112 54.67 -5.57 -29.71
CA SER A 112 53.34 -5.43 -30.28
C SER A 112 53.03 -3.97 -30.62
N GLN A 113 51.96 -3.78 -31.39
CA GLN A 113 51.26 -2.50 -31.41
C GLN A 113 50.74 -2.18 -30.01
N THR A 114 50.75 -0.90 -29.64
CA THR A 114 50.15 -0.43 -28.38
C THR A 114 48.63 -0.48 -28.48
N VAL A 115 47.99 -1.10 -27.50
CA VAL A 115 46.54 -1.02 -27.33
C VAL A 115 46.21 0.02 -26.27
N THR A 116 45.37 0.98 -26.64
CA THR A 116 44.87 1.99 -25.69
C THR A 116 43.61 1.45 -25.02
N LEU A 117 43.62 1.42 -23.70
CA LEU A 117 42.47 1.11 -22.86
C LEU A 117 41.96 2.42 -22.26
N ASP A 118 40.77 2.83 -22.66
CA ASP A 118 40.11 4.02 -22.14
C ASP A 118 39.32 3.64 -20.86
N VAL A 119 39.60 4.34 -19.76
CA VAL A 119 38.92 4.20 -18.47
C VAL A 119 38.30 5.54 -18.12
N LEU A 120 36.99 5.61 -17.97
CA LEU A 120 36.34 6.85 -17.53
C LEU A 120 36.30 6.86 -15.99
N ILE A 121 36.87 7.89 -15.38
CA ILE A 121 36.73 8.11 -13.94
C ILE A 121 35.38 8.77 -13.72
N THR A 122 34.45 8.07 -13.07
CA THR A 122 33.16 8.61 -12.67
C THR A 122 32.98 8.54 -11.17
N ASN A 123 32.40 9.60 -10.60
CA ASN A 123 31.76 9.51 -9.29
C ASN A 123 30.39 8.86 -9.50
N ASN A 124 29.93 8.11 -8.50
CA ASN A 124 28.59 7.55 -8.56
C ASN A 124 27.54 8.68 -8.68
N THR A 125 26.68 8.59 -9.67
CA THR A 125 25.54 9.50 -9.82
C THR A 125 24.29 8.85 -9.26
N ALA A 126 23.53 9.58 -8.45
CA ALA A 126 22.30 9.04 -7.86
C ALA A 126 21.32 8.52 -8.93
N PRO A 127 20.56 7.45 -8.60
CA PRO A 127 19.57 6.93 -9.51
C PRO A 127 18.38 7.89 -9.57
N THR A 128 17.65 7.84 -10.69
CA THR A 128 16.45 8.66 -10.89
C THR A 128 15.26 7.78 -11.23
N LEU A 129 14.08 8.21 -10.79
CA LEU A 129 12.81 7.55 -11.05
C LEU A 129 11.78 8.62 -11.41
N ASP A 130 11.01 8.36 -12.45
CA ASP A 130 9.77 9.07 -12.74
C ASP A 130 8.66 8.06 -13.04
N ALA A 131 7.42 8.38 -12.68
CA ALA A 131 6.26 7.53 -12.90
C ALA A 131 4.99 8.37 -13.06
N THR A 132 4.09 7.90 -13.92
CA THR A 132 2.72 8.43 -13.98
C THR A 132 1.95 7.97 -12.75
N THR A 133 1.29 8.89 -12.05
CA THR A 133 0.49 8.57 -10.86
C THR A 133 -1.01 8.62 -11.17
N ILE A 134 -1.80 7.85 -10.42
CA ILE A 134 -3.26 7.97 -10.48
C ILE A 134 -3.70 9.28 -9.81
N GLY A 135 -4.59 10.02 -10.48
CA GLY A 135 -5.18 11.25 -9.95
C GLY A 135 -6.41 10.96 -9.10
N ASN A 136 -6.26 11.01 -7.78
CA ASN A 136 -7.31 10.83 -6.76
C ASN A 136 -8.38 9.80 -7.12
N LYS A 137 -7.96 8.55 -7.29
CA LYS A 137 -8.85 7.44 -7.71
C LYS A 137 -9.79 7.05 -6.56
N THR A 138 -11.09 7.03 -6.82
CA THR A 138 -12.07 6.47 -5.87
C THR A 138 -11.96 4.95 -5.80
N TYR A 139 -11.91 4.42 -4.58
CA TYR A 139 -11.95 3.01 -4.22
C TYR A 139 -13.28 2.73 -3.50
N ASP A 140 -14.29 2.28 -4.24
CA ASP A 140 -15.67 2.07 -3.76
C ASP A 140 -16.08 0.59 -3.66
N THR A 141 -15.25 -0.30 -4.18
CA THR A 141 -15.53 -1.72 -4.30
C THR A 141 -14.41 -2.52 -3.64
N HIS A 142 -14.76 -3.29 -2.61
CA HIS A 142 -13.82 -4.13 -1.87
C HIS A 142 -13.13 -5.16 -2.78
N GLY A 143 -11.88 -5.51 -2.45
CA GLY A 143 -11.08 -6.50 -3.18
C GLY A 143 -10.61 -6.07 -4.57
N THR A 144 -10.90 -4.83 -5.00
CA THR A 144 -10.36 -4.31 -6.27
C THR A 144 -8.87 -3.98 -6.14
N VAL A 145 -8.13 -4.20 -7.23
CA VAL A 145 -6.70 -3.90 -7.29
C VAL A 145 -6.51 -2.55 -7.96
N VAL A 146 -5.81 -1.63 -7.30
CA VAL A 146 -5.49 -0.31 -7.83
C VAL A 146 -3.99 -0.12 -7.87
N ASN A 147 -3.42 0.08 -9.06
CA ASN A 147 -1.99 0.40 -9.21
C ASN A 147 -1.80 1.93 -9.07
N PRO A 148 -1.10 2.42 -8.03
CA PRO A 148 -0.83 3.84 -7.85
C PRO A 148 0.10 4.45 -8.90
N PHE A 149 0.99 3.64 -9.48
CA PHE A 149 2.04 4.08 -10.41
C PHE A 149 1.98 3.31 -11.73
N SER A 150 2.31 3.98 -12.83
CA SER A 150 2.40 3.39 -14.16
C SER A 150 3.43 4.13 -15.02
N ASN A 151 3.80 3.55 -16.18
CA ASN A 151 4.77 4.12 -17.12
C ASN A 151 6.09 4.54 -16.46
N THR A 152 6.55 3.75 -15.48
CA THR A 152 7.77 4.07 -14.73
C THR A 152 8.99 4.09 -15.65
N THR A 153 9.82 5.11 -15.48
CA THR A 153 11.17 5.20 -16.07
C THR A 153 12.19 5.32 -14.94
N ILE A 154 13.31 4.62 -15.09
CA ILE A 154 14.38 4.56 -14.09
C ILE A 154 15.72 4.65 -14.81
N SER A 155 16.61 5.48 -14.28
CA SER A 155 18.05 5.45 -14.56
C SER A 155 18.76 4.99 -13.29
N ALA A 156 19.69 4.05 -13.41
CA ALA A 156 20.52 3.60 -12.28
C ALA A 156 21.70 4.54 -12.01
N GLY A 157 21.62 5.80 -12.44
CA GLY A 157 22.75 6.73 -12.36
C GLY A 157 23.76 6.50 -13.48
N ASP A 158 24.68 5.55 -13.24
CA ASP A 158 25.77 5.22 -14.15
C ASP A 158 25.57 3.87 -14.89
N ILE A 159 26.29 3.69 -16.00
CA ILE A 159 26.20 2.47 -16.81
C ILE A 159 26.75 1.27 -16.03
N GLY A 160 25.96 0.20 -15.99
CA GLY A 160 26.36 -1.07 -15.37
C GLY A 160 25.96 -1.20 -13.89
N GLN A 161 25.38 -0.14 -13.31
CA GLN A 161 24.83 -0.18 -11.97
C GLN A 161 23.44 -0.82 -11.93
N SER A 162 23.08 -1.27 -10.74
CA SER A 162 21.82 -1.96 -10.45
C SER A 162 21.10 -1.25 -9.30
N ILE A 163 19.78 -1.36 -9.27
CA ILE A 163 18.94 -0.80 -8.20
C ILE A 163 18.87 -1.79 -7.05
N ILE A 164 19.16 -1.34 -5.84
CA ILE A 164 19.22 -2.19 -4.64
C ILE A 164 18.10 -1.92 -3.66
N GLU A 165 17.49 -0.74 -3.68
CA GLU A 165 16.46 -0.36 -2.71
C GLU A 165 15.46 0.65 -3.28
N LEU A 166 14.17 0.48 -2.95
CA LEU A 166 13.10 1.44 -3.14
C LEU A 166 12.40 1.66 -1.80
N THR A 167 12.21 2.91 -1.40
CA THR A 167 11.41 3.26 -0.23
C THR A 167 10.18 4.08 -0.65
N LEU A 168 9.05 3.77 -0.03
CA LEU A 168 7.82 4.55 -0.15
C LEU A 168 7.14 4.72 1.21
N THR A 169 6.32 5.76 1.30
CA THR A 169 5.40 5.97 2.43
C THR A 169 3.96 5.77 1.98
N ILE A 170 3.12 5.33 2.91
CA ILE A 170 1.67 5.29 2.77
C ILE A 170 1.08 6.09 3.93
N GLU A 171 0.53 7.26 3.65
CA GLU A 171 -0.19 8.10 4.61
C GLU A 171 -1.67 7.73 4.66
N GLY A 172 -2.33 8.06 5.78
CA GLY A 172 -3.75 7.81 6.00
C GLY A 172 -4.09 6.34 6.29
N VAL A 173 -3.07 5.50 6.51
CA VAL A 173 -3.28 4.12 6.99
C VAL A 173 -3.66 4.13 8.46
N ASP A 174 -4.66 3.36 8.85
CA ASP A 174 -5.04 3.21 10.24
C ASP A 174 -4.68 1.79 10.75
N ASN A 175 -5.26 1.36 11.87
CA ASN A 175 -5.08 0.01 12.39
C ASN A 175 -6.18 -0.97 11.95
N THR A 176 -6.89 -0.64 10.89
CA THR A 176 -7.95 -1.47 10.33
C THR A 176 -7.35 -2.66 9.59
N ALA A 177 -7.81 -3.87 9.92
CA ALA A 177 -7.46 -5.07 9.19
C ALA A 177 -8.02 -5.04 7.76
N ASN A 178 -7.49 -5.89 6.89
CA ASN A 178 -7.91 -6.08 5.49
C ASN A 178 -7.37 -5.06 4.48
N GLU A 179 -6.42 -4.22 4.88
CA GLU A 179 -5.79 -3.24 4.01
C GLU A 179 -4.36 -3.68 3.65
N PHE A 180 -4.03 -3.69 2.36
CA PHE A 180 -2.77 -4.25 1.87
C PHE A 180 -2.13 -3.40 0.78
N ILE A 181 -0.80 -3.29 0.85
CA ILE A 181 0.03 -2.96 -0.31
C ILE A 181 0.58 -4.25 -0.90
N VAL A 182 0.57 -4.37 -2.22
CA VAL A 182 1.03 -5.55 -2.95
C VAL A 182 2.30 -5.20 -3.70
N ILE A 183 3.34 -6.01 -3.52
CA ILE A 183 4.61 -5.90 -4.25
C ILE A 183 5.01 -7.28 -4.75
N ALA A 184 5.47 -7.38 -6.01
CA ALA A 184 5.84 -8.66 -6.62
C ALA A 184 4.83 -9.81 -6.36
N GLY A 185 3.52 -9.49 -6.36
CA GLY A 185 2.42 -10.42 -6.09
C GLY A 185 2.18 -10.78 -4.62
N THR A 186 3.01 -10.31 -3.69
CA THR A 186 2.88 -10.55 -2.24
C THR A 186 2.13 -9.42 -1.57
N ARG A 187 1.12 -9.77 -0.75
CA ARG A 187 0.36 -8.81 0.06
C ARG A 187 1.09 -8.52 1.36
N ILE A 188 1.26 -7.24 1.68
CA ILE A 188 1.81 -6.74 2.93
C ILE A 188 0.67 -6.06 3.69
N ASP A 189 0.38 -6.55 4.89
CA ASP A 189 -0.68 -6.02 5.77
C ASP A 189 -0.27 -4.64 6.31
N LEU A 190 -1.12 -3.64 6.09
CA LEU A 190 -0.90 -2.27 6.56
C LEU A 190 -1.33 -2.06 8.03
N ALA A 191 -2.00 -3.05 8.63
CA ALA A 191 -2.47 -2.98 10.01
C ALA A 191 -1.37 -3.17 11.08
N SER A 192 -0.17 -3.64 10.70
CA SER A 192 0.95 -3.87 11.62
C SER A 192 2.31 -3.90 10.93
N ASP A 193 3.39 -3.69 11.69
CA ASP A 193 4.76 -3.89 11.20
C ASP A 193 4.97 -5.31 10.66
N GLY A 194 5.81 -5.44 9.63
CA GLY A 194 6.09 -6.73 9.03
C GLY A 194 7.36 -6.73 8.18
N SER A 195 7.95 -7.90 7.97
CA SER A 195 9.08 -8.08 7.06
C SER A 195 9.06 -9.48 6.45
N GLY A 196 9.70 -9.63 5.29
CA GLY A 196 9.68 -10.90 4.58
C GLY A 196 10.29 -10.83 3.19
N GLN A 197 9.93 -11.81 2.36
CA GLN A 197 10.28 -11.87 0.95
C GLN A 197 9.02 -11.68 0.09
N ALA A 198 9.20 -11.03 -1.05
CA ALA A 198 8.20 -10.85 -2.08
C ALA A 198 8.84 -11.13 -3.44
N GLY A 199 8.71 -12.37 -3.93
CA GLY A 199 9.52 -12.84 -5.05
C GLY A 199 11.02 -12.82 -4.69
N ASP A 200 11.84 -12.21 -5.53
CA ASP A 200 13.28 -12.06 -5.32
C ASP A 200 13.63 -10.86 -4.41
N TYR A 201 12.64 -10.07 -3.99
CA TYR A 201 12.84 -8.89 -3.14
C TYR A 201 12.66 -9.22 -1.67
N HIS A 202 13.38 -8.50 -0.82
CA HIS A 202 13.11 -8.41 0.61
C HIS A 202 12.29 -7.16 0.91
N TYR A 203 11.44 -7.20 1.93
CA TYR A 203 10.72 -6.02 2.37
C TYR A 203 10.73 -5.87 3.89
N THR A 204 10.65 -4.62 4.33
CA THR A 204 10.32 -4.24 5.70
C THR A 204 9.28 -3.13 5.65
N TYR A 205 8.19 -3.33 6.37
CA TYR A 205 7.13 -2.37 6.58
C TYR A 205 7.09 -1.99 8.06
N THR A 206 7.12 -0.69 8.34
CA THR A 206 6.98 -0.13 9.69
C THR A 206 5.91 0.93 9.69
N ARG A 207 5.08 0.97 10.72
CA ARG A 207 4.02 1.97 10.86
C ARG A 207 4.26 2.87 12.06
N ASN A 208 4.19 4.17 11.82
CA ASN A 208 4.22 5.20 12.84
C ASN A 208 2.95 6.03 12.76
N TYR A 209 2.01 5.78 13.68
CA TYR A 209 0.65 6.36 13.66
C TYR A 209 -0.04 6.13 12.31
N GLU A 210 -0.41 7.20 11.60
CA GLU A 210 -1.15 7.17 10.33
C GLU A 210 -0.23 7.06 9.10
N THR A 211 1.07 6.80 9.30
CA THR A 211 2.05 6.70 8.23
C THR A 211 2.79 5.37 8.28
N GLY A 212 2.68 4.59 7.22
CA GLY A 212 3.51 3.42 6.97
C GLY A 212 4.72 3.75 6.10
N THR A 213 5.86 3.14 6.38
CA THR A 213 7.07 3.18 5.55
C THR A 213 7.37 1.77 5.08
N LEU A 214 7.39 1.56 3.77
CA LEU A 214 7.77 0.30 3.14
C LEU A 214 9.12 0.48 2.43
N THR A 215 10.11 -0.30 2.87
CA THR A 215 11.42 -0.43 2.20
C THR A 215 11.45 -1.78 1.50
N ILE A 216 11.80 -1.77 0.22
CA ILE A 216 11.92 -2.94 -0.65
C ILE A 216 13.37 -3.02 -1.12
N SER A 217 14.06 -4.12 -0.86
CA SER A 217 15.49 -4.28 -1.17
C SER A 217 15.81 -5.56 -1.93
N HIS A 218 16.98 -5.60 -2.55
CA HIS A 218 17.49 -6.76 -3.26
C HIS A 218 19.00 -6.90 -3.01
N GLU A 219 19.48 -8.08 -2.56
CA GLU A 219 20.86 -8.25 -2.07
C GLU A 219 21.93 -7.89 -3.10
N VAL A 220 21.76 -8.32 -4.34
CA VAL A 220 22.73 -8.08 -5.43
C VAL A 220 22.32 -6.96 -6.38
N GLY A 221 21.16 -6.34 -6.13
CA GLY A 221 20.52 -5.40 -7.03
C GLY A 221 19.83 -6.01 -8.27
N VAL A 222 18.98 -5.20 -8.90
CA VAL A 222 18.21 -5.55 -10.11
C VAL A 222 18.46 -4.54 -11.22
N THR A 223 18.18 -4.94 -12.46
CA THR A 223 18.26 -3.99 -13.59
C THR A 223 17.21 -2.89 -13.47
N ALA A 224 17.45 -1.74 -14.11
CA ALA A 224 16.47 -0.65 -14.17
C ALA A 224 15.11 -1.12 -14.72
N ALA A 225 15.09 -2.03 -15.71
CA ALA A 225 13.86 -2.58 -16.27
C ALA A 225 13.08 -3.46 -15.27
N ALA A 226 13.79 -4.25 -14.46
CA ALA A 226 13.17 -5.05 -13.41
C ALA A 226 12.60 -4.13 -12.30
N ALA A 227 13.34 -3.10 -11.89
CA ALA A 227 12.84 -2.10 -10.95
C ALA A 227 11.61 -1.33 -11.49
N GLN A 228 11.57 -0.99 -12.78
CA GLN A 228 10.38 -0.41 -13.42
C GLN A 228 9.18 -1.35 -13.34
N THR A 229 9.40 -2.65 -13.56
CA THR A 229 8.36 -3.67 -13.44
C THR A 229 7.84 -3.77 -12.01
N LEU A 230 8.73 -3.73 -11.01
CA LEU A 230 8.36 -3.69 -9.60
C LEU A 230 7.45 -2.49 -9.29
N VAL A 231 7.87 -1.28 -9.67
CA VAL A 231 7.12 -0.03 -9.39
C VAL A 231 5.75 -0.02 -10.08
N ASN A 232 5.69 -0.39 -11.36
CA ASN A 232 4.41 -0.52 -12.09
C ASN A 232 3.51 -1.61 -11.48
N GLY A 233 4.10 -2.61 -10.82
CA GLY A 233 3.41 -3.71 -10.16
C GLY A 233 2.98 -3.43 -8.72
N ILE A 234 3.40 -2.31 -8.11
CA ILE A 234 2.89 -1.87 -6.81
C ILE A 234 1.39 -1.70 -6.94
N ALA A 235 0.63 -2.26 -6.00
CA ALA A 235 -0.82 -2.13 -5.98
C ALA A 235 -1.37 -1.98 -4.57
N TYR A 236 -2.52 -1.33 -4.47
CA TYR A 236 -3.32 -1.20 -3.27
C TYR A 236 -4.56 -2.07 -3.35
N VAL A 237 -4.91 -2.74 -2.25
CA VAL A 237 -6.14 -3.52 -2.10
C VAL A 237 -6.70 -3.37 -0.70
N ASN A 238 -8.02 -3.19 -0.59
CA ASN A 238 -8.75 -3.23 0.66
C ASN A 238 -9.89 -4.25 0.55
N ASP A 239 -9.82 -5.33 1.34
CA ASP A 239 -10.81 -6.41 1.33
C ASP A 239 -11.96 -6.18 2.32
N THR A 240 -11.99 -5.05 3.03
CA THR A 240 -13.06 -4.77 4.01
C THR A 240 -14.43 -4.78 3.33
N GLU A 241 -15.33 -5.60 3.86
CA GLU A 241 -16.74 -5.55 3.50
C GLU A 241 -17.50 -4.47 4.29
N GLN A 242 -16.85 -3.74 5.20
CA GLN A 242 -17.47 -2.68 5.99
C GLN A 242 -17.35 -1.32 5.32
N ALA A 243 -18.35 -0.48 5.49
CA ALA A 243 -18.36 0.89 4.98
C ALA A 243 -17.16 1.65 5.52
N THR A 244 -16.34 2.18 4.61
CA THR A 244 -15.06 2.78 4.92
C THR A 244 -14.86 4.03 4.08
N THR A 245 -14.47 5.13 4.73
CA THR A 245 -14.14 6.39 4.08
C THR A 245 -12.78 6.88 4.56
N GLY A 246 -12.02 7.52 3.68
CA GLY A 246 -10.66 7.98 4.01
C GLY A 246 -9.88 8.32 2.76
N THR A 247 -8.60 8.65 2.94
CA THR A 247 -7.70 8.95 1.83
C THR A 247 -6.34 8.36 2.14
N HIS A 248 -5.77 7.62 1.19
CA HIS A 248 -4.38 7.20 1.24
C HIS A 248 -3.54 7.98 0.25
N THR A 249 -2.38 8.45 0.71
CA THR A 249 -1.35 9.04 -0.15
C THR A 249 -0.14 8.12 -0.15
N ILE A 250 0.13 7.50 -1.29
CA ILE A 250 1.28 6.61 -1.49
C ILE A 250 2.36 7.42 -2.19
N THR A 251 3.52 7.60 -1.56
CA THR A 251 4.62 8.42 -2.08
C THR A 251 5.89 7.60 -2.21
N LEU A 252 6.46 7.52 -3.42
CA LEU A 252 7.83 7.03 -3.60
C LEU A 252 8.78 8.10 -3.06
N THR A 253 9.64 7.74 -2.11
CA THR A 253 10.49 8.71 -1.36
C THR A 253 11.97 8.58 -1.66
N SER A 254 12.46 7.37 -1.95
CA SER A 254 13.88 7.16 -2.23
C SER A 254 14.11 5.95 -3.12
N LEU A 255 15.15 6.04 -3.96
CA LEU A 255 15.69 4.94 -4.75
C LEU A 255 17.20 4.86 -4.51
N ARG A 256 17.75 3.65 -4.36
CA ARG A 256 19.20 3.45 -4.25
C ARG A 256 19.75 2.51 -5.30
N ASP A 257 20.93 2.83 -5.81
CA ASP A 257 21.74 1.96 -6.66
C ASP A 257 22.87 1.27 -5.88
N ASN A 258 23.56 0.34 -6.53
CA ASN A 258 24.70 -0.38 -5.97
C ASN A 258 26.04 0.36 -6.10
N GLY A 259 26.02 1.62 -6.55
CA GLY A 259 27.18 2.47 -6.49
C GLY A 259 27.48 2.89 -5.04
N GLY A 260 28.68 3.44 -4.84
CA GLY A 260 29.13 3.85 -3.51
C GLY A 260 28.87 5.33 -3.21
N THR A 261 29.01 5.68 -1.94
CA THR A 261 28.98 7.08 -1.46
C THR A 261 30.38 7.66 -1.19
N GLU A 262 31.45 6.96 -1.59
CA GLU A 262 32.81 7.44 -1.38
C GLU A 262 33.12 8.64 -2.29
N GLY A 263 33.94 9.58 -1.78
CA GLY A 263 34.26 10.81 -2.49
C GLY A 263 33.04 11.72 -2.63
N GLU A 264 32.72 12.11 -3.88
CA GLU A 264 31.49 12.83 -4.21
C GLU A 264 30.43 11.91 -4.84
N GLY A 265 30.56 10.59 -4.66
CA GLY A 265 29.56 9.62 -5.10
C GLY A 265 28.26 9.74 -4.31
N ASN A 266 27.14 9.58 -4.98
CA ASN A 266 25.82 9.51 -4.36
C ASN A 266 25.06 8.31 -4.92
N ASP A 267 24.71 7.35 -4.06
CA ASP A 267 23.95 6.14 -4.41
C ASP A 267 22.44 6.30 -4.20
N THR A 268 22.00 7.46 -3.71
CA THR A 268 20.64 7.69 -3.24
C THR A 268 19.98 8.84 -3.99
N GLY A 269 18.87 8.51 -4.67
CA GLY A 269 17.99 9.47 -5.33
C GLY A 269 16.81 9.80 -4.44
N ASP A 270 16.64 11.09 -4.12
CA ASP A 270 15.47 11.60 -3.40
C ASP A 270 14.29 11.74 -4.37
N LEU A 271 13.12 11.23 -3.95
CA LEU A 271 11.89 11.22 -4.74
C LEU A 271 10.76 11.92 -4.00
N ALA A 272 9.78 12.41 -4.76
CA ALA A 272 8.56 13.02 -4.24
C ALA A 272 7.38 12.74 -5.19
N ILE A 273 7.18 11.47 -5.54
CA ILE A 273 6.18 11.04 -6.53
C ILE A 273 4.99 10.43 -5.78
N SER A 274 3.86 11.15 -5.76
CA SER A 274 2.70 10.78 -4.95
C SER A 274 1.47 10.42 -5.78
N ALA A 275 0.80 9.35 -5.36
CA ALA A 275 -0.49 8.90 -5.86
C ALA A 275 -1.52 8.95 -4.71
N THR A 276 -2.77 9.31 -5.03
CA THR A 276 -3.84 9.42 -4.03
C THR A 276 -5.00 8.49 -4.35
N ILE A 277 -5.49 7.78 -3.33
CA ILE A 277 -6.65 6.90 -3.38
C ILE A 277 -7.67 7.39 -2.35
N ALA A 278 -8.90 7.67 -2.79
CA ALA A 278 -10.01 8.05 -1.92
C ALA A 278 -10.88 6.83 -1.61
N LEU A 279 -10.91 6.39 -0.36
CA LEU A 279 -11.78 5.30 0.10
C LEU A 279 -13.22 5.78 0.20
N ALA A 280 -14.12 5.00 -0.39
CA ALA A 280 -15.57 5.24 -0.37
C ALA A 280 -16.35 3.92 -0.45
N ILE A 281 -15.88 2.87 0.25
CA ILE A 281 -16.57 1.58 0.30
C ILE A 281 -17.89 1.81 1.04
N ASN A 282 -19.00 1.39 0.44
CA ASN A 282 -20.33 1.56 0.99
C ASN A 282 -21.07 0.22 1.10
N ASN A 283 -21.88 0.07 2.14
CA ASN A 283 -22.81 -1.05 2.27
C ASN A 283 -24.23 -0.66 1.85
N ALA A 284 -24.97 -1.63 1.31
CA ALA A 284 -26.40 -1.45 1.07
C ALA A 284 -27.17 -1.24 2.39
N PRO A 285 -28.26 -0.44 2.39
CA PRO A 285 -29.10 -0.30 3.58
C PRO A 285 -29.70 -1.65 3.98
N GLY A 286 -29.74 -1.92 5.29
CA GLY A 286 -30.35 -3.12 5.87
C GLY A 286 -31.73 -2.85 6.45
N TRP A 287 -32.60 -3.86 6.42
CA TRP A 287 -33.85 -3.87 7.18
C TRP A 287 -33.58 -4.36 8.61
N GLN A 288 -33.99 -3.59 9.62
CA GLN A 288 -33.97 -4.07 11.00
C GLN A 288 -35.35 -4.67 11.34
N ASN A 289 -35.41 -5.99 11.59
CA ASN A 289 -36.65 -6.67 12.00
C ASN A 289 -36.98 -6.50 13.49
N THR A 290 -36.04 -5.98 14.28
CA THR A 290 -36.23 -5.78 15.73
C THR A 290 -36.02 -4.31 16.05
N ILE A 291 -37.11 -3.63 16.41
CA ILE A 291 -37.06 -2.24 16.85
C ILE A 291 -36.79 -2.24 18.36
N THR A 292 -35.53 -2.05 18.75
CA THR A 292 -35.11 -2.00 20.17
C THR A 292 -35.43 -0.67 20.85
N ASN A 293 -35.83 0.34 20.08
CA ASN A 293 -36.29 1.63 20.57
C ASN A 293 -37.43 2.12 19.67
N PRO A 294 -38.68 1.66 19.90
CA PRO A 294 -39.80 2.12 19.10
C PRO A 294 -39.90 3.63 19.25
N ASP A 295 -39.94 4.33 18.12
CA ASP A 295 -40.29 5.73 18.11
C ASP A 295 -41.64 5.87 18.82
N ALA A 296 -41.65 6.56 19.97
CA ALA A 296 -42.85 6.73 20.78
C ALA A 296 -43.97 7.47 20.05
N THR A 297 -43.67 8.09 18.90
CA THR A 297 -44.64 8.76 18.03
C THR A 297 -45.26 7.84 16.96
N LEU A 298 -44.72 6.62 16.76
CA LEU A 298 -45.22 5.66 15.77
C LEU A 298 -46.11 4.59 16.40
N TYR A 299 -47.30 4.41 15.83
CA TYR A 299 -48.29 3.43 16.28
C TYR A 299 -48.02 2.06 15.64
N TYR A 300 -47.77 1.05 16.47
CA TYR A 300 -47.79 -0.36 16.05
C TYR A 300 -49.06 -1.01 16.62
N ASN A 301 -50.07 -1.22 15.77
CA ASN A 301 -51.24 -2.01 16.14
C ASN A 301 -51.15 -3.39 15.47
N ASN A 302 -50.95 -4.45 16.27
CA ASN A 302 -51.04 -5.82 15.80
C ASN A 302 -52.48 -6.35 15.87
N GLY A 303 -53.42 -5.64 15.24
CA GLY A 303 -54.84 -5.98 15.20
C GLY A 303 -55.59 -5.72 16.51
N THR A 304 -56.83 -5.21 16.37
CA THR A 304 -57.92 -5.02 17.37
C THR A 304 -57.51 -4.79 18.84
N LEU A 305 -57.93 -3.67 19.43
CA LEU A 305 -57.91 -3.49 20.89
C LEU A 305 -58.62 -4.69 21.54
N SER A 306 -57.88 -5.51 22.29
CA SER A 306 -58.45 -6.68 22.96
C SER A 306 -59.58 -6.23 23.91
N GLY A 307 -60.76 -6.86 23.78
CA GLY A 307 -61.96 -6.47 24.55
C GLY A 307 -62.74 -5.28 23.98
N TYR A 308 -62.40 -4.78 22.80
CA TYR A 308 -63.09 -3.68 22.15
C TYR A 308 -64.02 -4.19 21.04
N GLY A 309 -65.32 -4.18 21.30
CA GLY A 309 -66.36 -4.67 20.37
C GLY A 309 -67.05 -3.58 19.54
N GLU A 310 -66.68 -2.32 19.76
CA GLU A 310 -67.28 -1.15 19.12
C GLU A 310 -66.45 -0.67 17.93
N TYR A 311 -67.08 0.11 17.05
CA TYR A 311 -66.36 0.82 15.99
C TYR A 311 -65.55 1.96 16.62
N VAL A 312 -64.21 1.84 16.63
CA VAL A 312 -63.33 2.93 17.09
C VAL A 312 -63.53 4.14 16.19
N THR A 313 -63.89 5.29 16.77
CA THR A 313 -64.14 6.52 16.01
C THR A 313 -63.01 7.53 16.14
N ALA A 314 -62.30 7.56 17.26
CA ALA A 314 -61.10 8.37 17.45
C ALA A 314 -60.21 7.76 18.54
N ILE A 315 -58.92 8.12 18.49
CA ILE A 315 -57.93 7.78 19.51
C ILE A 315 -57.12 9.05 19.80
N ALA A 316 -56.84 9.31 21.07
CA ALA A 316 -55.90 10.35 21.50
C ALA A 316 -54.96 9.79 22.57
N VAL A 317 -53.74 10.30 22.63
CA VAL A 317 -52.75 9.93 23.64
C VAL A 317 -52.31 11.20 24.35
N SER A 318 -52.06 11.13 25.66
CA SER A 318 -51.42 12.22 26.39
C SER A 318 -49.99 12.47 25.89
N GLU A 319 -49.50 13.70 26.05
CA GLU A 319 -48.16 14.11 25.63
C GLU A 319 -47.04 13.27 26.27
N ASP A 320 -47.26 12.76 27.49
CA ASP A 320 -46.32 11.87 28.18
C ASP A 320 -46.39 10.40 27.75
N GLY A 321 -47.30 10.06 26.83
CA GLY A 321 -47.48 8.70 26.30
C GLY A 321 -48.09 7.68 27.27
N LYS A 322 -48.55 8.12 28.45
CA LYS A 322 -49.04 7.25 29.55
C LYS A 322 -50.55 7.10 29.63
N THR A 323 -51.32 7.89 28.89
CA THR A 323 -52.78 7.81 28.85
C THR A 323 -53.24 7.65 27.41
N LEU A 324 -54.04 6.63 27.14
CA LEU A 324 -54.71 6.41 25.86
C LEU A 324 -56.21 6.63 26.04
N LEU A 325 -56.79 7.50 25.22
CA LEU A 325 -58.22 7.71 25.13
C LEU A 325 -58.71 7.11 23.82
N VAL A 326 -59.77 6.31 23.88
CA VAL A 326 -60.38 5.66 22.72
C VAL A 326 -61.87 5.95 22.75
N SER A 327 -62.40 6.58 21.70
CA SER A 327 -63.83 6.69 21.52
C SER A 327 -64.35 5.59 20.59
N GLY A 328 -65.52 5.05 20.91
CA GLY A 328 -66.18 4.00 20.16
C GLY A 328 -67.64 4.34 19.91
N SER A 329 -68.23 3.68 18.92
CA SER A 329 -69.67 3.66 18.69
C SER A 329 -70.16 2.23 18.52
N ASP A 330 -71.32 1.91 19.09
CA ASP A 330 -71.99 0.63 18.86
C ASP A 330 -72.65 0.55 17.45
N GLY A 331 -72.62 1.65 16.69
CA GLY A 331 -73.06 1.73 15.29
C GLY A 331 -71.95 2.18 14.34
N ALA A 332 -72.06 1.80 13.07
CA ALA A 332 -71.13 2.26 12.03
C ALA A 332 -71.21 3.78 11.84
N ASN A 333 -70.11 4.39 11.35
CA ASN A 333 -70.02 5.83 11.06
C ASN A 333 -70.41 6.75 12.23
N ALA A 334 -70.09 6.34 13.47
CA ALA A 334 -70.45 7.05 14.70
C ALA A 334 -71.97 7.29 14.89
N GLY A 335 -72.82 6.51 14.21
CA GLY A 335 -74.28 6.65 14.25
C GLY A 335 -74.98 5.95 15.41
N GLY A 336 -74.24 5.23 16.27
CA GLY A 336 -74.75 4.59 17.48
C GLY A 336 -74.37 5.34 18.76
N ASN A 337 -74.64 4.73 19.92
CA ASN A 337 -74.24 5.28 21.21
C ASN A 337 -72.72 5.36 21.28
N SER A 338 -72.23 6.54 21.66
CA SER A 338 -70.80 6.77 21.78
C SER A 338 -70.30 6.42 23.18
N THR A 339 -69.15 5.78 23.22
CA THR A 339 -68.39 5.54 24.45
C THR A 339 -67.03 6.21 24.35
N LEU A 340 -66.47 6.65 25.47
CA LEU A 340 -65.11 7.13 25.60
C LEU A 340 -64.43 6.35 26.72
N ARG A 341 -63.35 5.64 26.40
CA ARG A 341 -62.57 4.87 27.36
C ARG A 341 -61.21 5.50 27.57
N ILE A 342 -60.83 5.66 28.83
CA ILE A 342 -59.49 6.10 29.24
C ILE A 342 -58.74 4.87 29.73
N TYR A 343 -57.55 4.66 29.18
CA TYR A 343 -56.62 3.63 29.58
C TYR A 343 -55.34 4.27 30.11
N SER A 344 -54.78 3.71 31.18
CA SER A 344 -53.37 3.90 31.47
C SER A 344 -52.56 3.00 30.54
N ARG A 345 -51.44 3.53 30.06
CA ARG A 345 -50.55 2.88 29.11
C ARG A 345 -49.16 2.73 29.73
N ASP A 346 -48.63 1.52 29.70
CA ASP A 346 -47.22 1.30 29.96
C ASP A 346 -46.41 1.85 28.77
N SER A 347 -45.61 2.88 29.00
CA SER A 347 -44.86 3.56 27.94
C SER A 347 -43.74 2.71 27.35
N THR A 348 -43.33 1.63 28.03
CA THR A 348 -42.24 0.74 27.64
C THR A 348 -42.77 -0.47 26.87
N THR A 349 -43.87 -1.08 27.33
CA THR A 349 -44.42 -2.32 26.75
C THR A 349 -45.62 -2.08 25.83
N GLY A 350 -46.29 -0.93 25.97
CA GLY A 350 -47.54 -0.61 25.29
C GLY A 350 -48.78 -1.27 25.89
N GLU A 351 -48.65 -1.99 27.01
CA GLU A 351 -49.78 -2.62 27.71
C GLU A 351 -50.80 -1.56 28.18
N LEU A 352 -52.09 -1.87 28.09
CA LEU A 352 -53.19 -0.97 28.42
C LEU A 352 -54.01 -1.50 29.59
N THR A 353 -54.27 -0.65 30.58
CA THR A 353 -55.21 -0.94 31.68
C THR A 353 -56.36 0.05 31.62
N LEU A 354 -57.60 -0.44 31.53
CA LEU A 354 -58.79 0.42 31.52
C LEU A 354 -58.91 1.16 32.86
N VAL A 355 -58.96 2.50 32.81
CA VAL A 355 -59.09 3.38 33.97
C VAL A 355 -60.53 3.84 34.14
N GLN A 356 -61.16 4.32 33.06
CA GLN A 356 -62.51 4.88 33.13
C GLN A 356 -63.28 4.66 31.82
N THR A 357 -64.59 4.50 31.93
CA THR A 357 -65.52 4.54 30.79
C THR A 357 -66.52 5.67 30.98
N PHE A 358 -66.70 6.46 29.93
CA PHE A 358 -67.79 7.41 29.78
C PHE A 358 -68.74 6.94 28.68
N ILE A 359 -70.03 7.10 28.89
CA ILE A 359 -71.07 6.81 27.91
C ILE A 359 -71.91 8.06 27.66
N GLN A 360 -72.51 8.15 26.49
CA GLN A 360 -73.43 9.24 26.14
C GLN A 360 -74.64 9.26 27.09
N GLY A 361 -74.95 10.43 27.67
CA GLY A 361 -76.15 10.64 28.49
C GLY A 361 -76.32 12.10 28.96
N GLU A 362 -77.48 12.44 29.52
CA GLU A 362 -77.81 13.82 29.94
C GLU A 362 -77.30 14.18 31.34
N GLY A 363 -76.89 13.19 32.15
CA GLY A 363 -76.28 13.42 33.46
C GLY A 363 -75.98 12.11 34.20
N ASP A 364 -74.90 12.11 34.98
CA ASP A 364 -74.34 10.90 35.60
C ASP A 364 -75.33 10.17 36.53
N ASN A 365 -75.39 8.85 36.38
CA ASN A 365 -76.09 7.96 37.30
C ASN A 365 -75.07 7.35 38.27
N PRO A 366 -75.07 7.74 39.56
CA PRO A 366 -74.05 7.29 40.52
C PRO A 366 -74.09 5.78 40.82
N ASP A 367 -75.14 5.07 40.40
CA ASP A 367 -75.29 3.63 40.60
C ASP A 367 -74.65 2.80 39.47
N THR A 368 -74.13 3.41 38.40
CA THR A 368 -73.44 2.73 37.29
C THR A 368 -71.95 2.97 37.30
N ALA A 369 -71.16 1.97 36.88
CA ALA A 369 -69.71 2.09 36.80
C ALA A 369 -69.22 2.97 35.63
N ALA A 370 -70.05 3.13 34.60
CA ALA A 370 -69.81 4.07 33.51
C ALA A 370 -70.38 5.44 33.90
N MET A 371 -69.63 6.50 33.60
CA MET A 371 -70.09 7.86 33.84
C MET A 371 -70.87 8.36 32.63
N GLU A 372 -72.08 8.85 32.83
CA GLU A 372 -72.85 9.48 31.74
C GLU A 372 -72.38 10.92 31.54
N ALA A 373 -72.01 11.27 30.30
CA ALA A 373 -71.57 12.61 29.94
C ALA A 373 -72.32 13.13 28.71
N ASN A 374 -72.80 14.37 28.82
CA ASN A 374 -73.43 15.07 27.71
C ASN A 374 -72.36 15.50 26.69
N GLY A 375 -72.72 15.52 25.40
CA GLY A 375 -71.83 15.93 24.33
C GLY A 375 -70.89 14.85 23.78
N LEU A 376 -71.03 13.59 24.21
CA LEU A 376 -70.27 12.46 23.65
C LEU A 376 -70.85 11.90 22.35
N GLY A 377 -72.07 12.26 21.98
CA GLY A 377 -72.71 11.72 20.77
C GLY A 377 -71.93 12.07 19.49
N GLY A 378 -71.63 11.06 18.68
CA GLY A 378 -71.06 11.24 17.35
C GLY A 378 -69.59 11.68 17.32
N ILE A 379 -68.80 11.37 18.35
CA ILE A 379 -67.36 11.73 18.39
C ILE A 379 -66.65 11.13 17.19
N THR A 380 -65.97 11.98 16.42
CA THR A 380 -65.12 11.60 15.29
C THR A 380 -63.68 12.08 15.44
N THR A 381 -63.44 13.00 16.37
CA THR A 381 -62.09 13.49 16.64
C THR A 381 -61.90 13.81 18.13
N MET A 382 -60.68 13.58 18.58
CA MET A 382 -60.23 13.85 19.94
C MET A 382 -58.83 14.44 19.88
N THR A 383 -58.59 15.45 20.70
CA THR A 383 -57.24 15.96 20.93
C THR A 383 -57.03 16.26 22.40
N MET A 384 -55.84 15.92 22.90
CA MET A 384 -55.42 16.18 24.26
C MET A 384 -54.47 17.38 24.27
N HIS A 385 -54.65 18.29 25.22
CA HIS A 385 -53.67 19.34 25.49
C HIS A 385 -53.53 19.50 27.00
N GLY A 386 -52.36 19.14 27.54
CA GLY A 386 -52.19 18.96 28.98
C GLY A 386 -53.16 17.90 29.53
N ASN A 387 -53.95 18.27 30.53
CA ASN A 387 -54.95 17.42 31.16
C ASN A 387 -56.36 17.56 30.53
N ASP A 388 -56.52 18.43 29.55
CA ASP A 388 -57.81 18.71 28.93
C ASP A 388 -57.99 17.86 27.67
N LEU A 389 -59.15 17.20 27.58
CA LEU A 389 -59.61 16.53 26.37
C LEU A 389 -60.59 17.43 25.63
N TYR A 390 -60.27 17.71 24.37
CA TYR A 390 -61.19 18.34 23.43
C TYR A 390 -61.76 17.26 22.52
N VAL A 391 -63.08 17.14 22.53
CA VAL A 391 -63.83 16.23 21.66
C VAL A 391 -64.61 17.02 20.62
N ALA A 392 -64.65 16.54 19.39
CA ALA A 392 -65.55 17.05 18.36
C ALA A 392 -66.23 15.89 17.63
N GLY A 393 -67.47 16.13 17.23
CA GLY A 393 -68.35 15.14 16.66
C GLY A 393 -69.50 15.78 15.88
N HIS A 394 -70.41 14.96 15.36
CA HIS A 394 -71.60 15.41 14.63
C HIS A 394 -72.88 15.14 15.42
N SER A 395 -73.91 15.95 15.21
CA SER A 395 -75.19 15.90 15.93
C SER A 395 -76.38 15.40 15.08
N GLY A 396 -76.13 14.66 13.98
CA GLY A 396 -77.19 14.14 13.09
C GLY A 396 -76.81 12.87 12.32
N ASP A 397 -77.79 12.20 11.71
CA ASP A 397 -77.62 10.94 10.96
C ASP A 397 -76.51 11.03 9.90
N ALA A 398 -75.49 10.18 10.02
CA ALA A 398 -74.33 10.09 9.13
C ALA A 398 -74.66 9.47 7.75
N THR A 399 -75.79 9.84 7.12
CA THR A 399 -76.21 9.35 5.79
C THR A 399 -75.88 10.27 4.62
N THR A 400 -75.12 11.34 4.86
CA THR A 400 -74.62 12.19 3.76
C THR A 400 -73.18 12.58 4.04
N TYR A 401 -72.24 11.74 3.61
CA TYR A 401 -71.00 12.14 2.94
C TYR A 401 -70.52 11.02 2.03
#